data_AF-A0A244CLB8-F1
#
_entry.id   AF-A0A244CLB8-F1
#
_cell.length_a   1.000
_cell.length_b   1.000
_cell.length_c   1.000
_cell.angle_alpha   90.00
_cell.angle_beta   90.00
_cell.angle_gamma   90.00
#
_symmetry.space_group_name_H-M   'P 1'
#
loop_
_entity.id
_entity.type
_entity.pdbx_description
1 polymer ?
#
loop_
_entity_poly.entity_id
_entity_poly.type
_entity_poly.pdbx_seq_one_letter_code
_entity_poly.pdbx_strand_id
1 'polypeptide(L)'
;MSLFNPPPPLIERLLRWTLPDELKDPILGDLAEEFQQRHLSNSSKAHSWYIRQALKTSNQFIWHTKRGFVMFSLSIVVFTAVSLMAFWFGSEDFGLFIDIPSLLLIFPPALFFALAATSVKDMKNGLKSLINDELDLSQLELTHAKQFFDVMGNSALSMGFFTTFIGAIAMASHISADAFNEVFGPAFAVCVLVLMYSFGLKTLCYVAAQKIQYKRNCAE
;
A
#
# COMPACT_ATOMS: atom_id res chain seq x y z
N MET A 1 36.59 -23.19 16.18
CA MET A 1 35.89 -21.93 15.91
C MET A 1 34.69 -22.28 15.03
N SER A 2 33.49 -22.40 15.60
CA SER A 2 32.32 -22.81 14.82
C SER A 2 31.99 -21.70 13.83
N LEU A 3 32.09 -22.02 12.53
CA LEU A 3 31.57 -21.17 11.47
C LEU A 3 30.05 -21.30 11.49
N PHE A 4 29.40 -20.58 12.39
CA PHE A 4 27.94 -20.42 12.37
C PHE A 4 27.60 -19.62 11.11
N ASN A 5 27.13 -20.30 10.07
CA ASN A 5 26.66 -19.64 8.86
C ASN A 5 25.19 -19.29 9.08
N PRO A 6 24.81 -18.02 9.24
CA PRO A 6 23.43 -17.67 9.53
C PRO A 6 22.53 -18.05 8.34
N PRO A 7 21.27 -18.46 8.59
CA PRO A 7 20.30 -18.66 7.53
C PRO A 7 20.02 -17.35 6.77
N PRO A 8 19.42 -17.43 5.57
CA PRO A 8 19.12 -16.25 4.76
C PRO A 8 18.29 -15.21 5.53
N PRO A 9 18.82 -14.01 5.80
CA PRO A 9 18.25 -13.08 6.79
C PRO A 9 16.89 -12.51 6.36
N LEU A 10 16.63 -12.38 5.06
CA LEU A 10 15.35 -11.88 4.55
C LEU A 10 14.21 -12.88 4.79
N ILE A 11 14.49 -14.16 4.56
CA ILE A 11 13.49 -15.23 4.69
C ILE A 11 13.22 -15.52 6.16
N GLU A 12 14.26 -15.48 7.00
CA GLU A 12 14.08 -15.57 8.45
C GLU A 12 13.23 -14.41 8.99
N ARG A 13 13.43 -13.19 8.50
CA ARG A 13 12.58 -12.04 8.87
C ARG A 13 11.12 -12.23 8.45
N LEU A 14 10.87 -12.75 7.25
CA LEU A 14 9.52 -13.07 6.79
C LEU A 14 8.87 -14.10 7.72
N LEU A 15 9.60 -15.17 8.03
CA LEU A 15 9.11 -16.25 8.88
C LEU A 15 8.79 -15.73 10.29
N ARG A 16 9.71 -14.98 10.91
CA ARG A 16 9.51 -14.28 12.19
C ARG A 16 8.26 -13.38 12.17
N TRP A 17 8.00 -12.69 11.07
CA TRP A 17 6.83 -11.82 10.96
C TRP A 17 5.51 -12.61 10.81
N THR A 18 5.54 -13.78 10.17
CA THR A 18 4.33 -14.61 9.95
C THR A 18 3.98 -15.53 11.12
N LEU A 19 4.95 -15.93 11.93
CA LEU A 19 4.73 -16.91 13.00
C LEU A 19 4.02 -16.29 14.22
N PRO A 20 3.11 -17.04 14.87
CA PRO A 20 2.58 -16.67 16.19
C PRO A 20 3.70 -16.58 17.22
N ASP A 21 3.58 -15.68 18.19
CA ASP A 21 4.64 -15.47 19.20
C ASP A 21 4.98 -16.74 20.00
N GLU A 22 3.98 -17.57 20.30
CA GLU A 22 4.16 -18.85 21.02
C GLU A 22 5.02 -19.87 20.24
N LEU A 23 4.98 -19.82 18.91
CA LEU A 23 5.64 -20.80 18.04
C LEU A 23 6.91 -20.23 17.37
N LYS A 24 7.21 -18.96 17.61
CA LYS A 24 8.30 -18.24 16.94
C LYS A 24 9.66 -18.85 17.27
N ASP A 25 10.01 -18.96 18.54
CA ASP A 25 11.32 -19.45 18.96
C ASP A 25 11.54 -20.95 18.67
N PRO A 26 10.58 -21.85 18.94
CA PRO A 26 10.74 -23.27 18.62
C PRO A 26 10.97 -23.52 17.13
N ILE A 27 10.11 -22.95 16.26
CA ILE A 27 10.18 -23.20 14.81
C ILE A 27 11.46 -22.59 14.21
N LEU A 28 11.88 -21.41 14.67
CA LEU A 28 13.12 -20.79 14.19
C LEU A 28 14.36 -21.57 14.63
N GLY A 29 14.36 -22.08 15.86
CA GLY A 29 15.42 -22.94 16.38
C GLY A 29 15.57 -24.20 15.54
N ASP A 30 14.49 -24.96 15.38
CA ASP A 30 14.48 -26.23 14.63
C ASP A 30 14.95 -26.03 13.18
N LEU A 31 14.43 -25.02 12.48
CA LEU A 31 14.82 -24.73 11.09
C LEU A 31 16.28 -24.26 10.97
N ALA A 32 16.78 -23.51 11.96
CA ALA A 32 18.18 -23.08 11.97
C ALA A 32 19.12 -24.27 12.20
N GLU A 33 18.79 -25.16 13.14
CA GLU A 33 19.55 -26.38 13.41
C GLU A 33 19.61 -27.29 12.17
N GLU A 34 18.47 -27.54 11.53
CA GLU A 34 18.41 -28.39 10.34
C GLU A 34 19.11 -27.73 9.13
N PHE A 35 19.06 -26.40 9.03
CA PHE A 35 19.86 -25.66 8.04
C PHE A 35 21.35 -25.88 8.26
N GLN A 36 21.86 -25.77 9.50
CA GLN A 36 23.29 -26.01 9.77
C GLN A 36 23.69 -27.42 9.37
N GLN A 37 22.91 -28.43 9.77
CA GLN A 37 23.18 -29.83 9.43
C GLN A 37 23.25 -30.03 7.91
N ARG A 38 22.30 -29.47 7.16
CA ARG A 38 22.29 -29.56 5.68
C ARG A 38 23.42 -28.77 5.05
N HIS A 39 23.79 -27.62 5.63
CA HIS A 39 24.85 -26.75 5.14
C HIS A 39 26.23 -27.41 5.20
N LEU A 40 26.47 -28.26 6.21
CA LEU A 40 27.69 -29.07 6.32
C LEU A 40 27.83 -30.04 5.13
N SER A 41 26.72 -30.57 4.61
CA SER A 41 26.73 -31.49 3.47
C SER A 41 26.80 -30.76 2.11
N ASN A 42 25.99 -29.71 1.93
CA ASN A 42 25.92 -28.93 0.70
C ASN A 42 25.25 -27.57 0.95
N SER A 43 26.06 -26.51 0.90
CA SER A 43 25.60 -25.15 1.17
C SER A 43 24.44 -24.70 0.28
N SER A 44 24.51 -24.90 -1.04
CA SER A 44 23.48 -24.43 -1.98
C SER A 44 22.13 -25.14 -1.79
N LYS A 45 22.18 -26.46 -1.56
CA LYS A 45 20.96 -27.25 -1.25
C LYS A 45 20.34 -26.85 0.09
N ALA A 46 21.16 -26.52 1.09
CA ALA A 46 20.68 -26.04 2.38
C ALA A 46 19.91 -24.71 2.26
N HIS A 47 20.45 -23.75 1.48
CA HIS A 47 19.77 -22.47 1.22
C HIS A 47 18.43 -22.67 0.52
N SER A 48 18.44 -23.46 -0.56
CA SER A 48 17.22 -23.75 -1.32
C SER A 48 16.17 -24.48 -0.47
N TRP A 49 16.60 -25.40 0.38
CA TRP A 49 15.73 -26.11 1.32
C TRP A 49 15.12 -25.15 2.36
N TYR A 50 15.94 -24.30 2.99
CA TYR A 50 15.47 -23.36 4.00
C TYR A 50 14.46 -22.37 3.42
N ILE A 51 14.74 -21.83 2.22
CA ILE A 51 13.80 -20.94 1.51
C ILE A 51 12.46 -21.64 1.30
N ARG A 52 12.47 -22.89 0.79
CA ARG A 52 11.23 -23.64 0.55
C ARG A 52 10.46 -23.92 1.85
N GLN A 53 11.14 -24.33 2.91
CA GLN A 53 10.48 -24.61 4.20
C GLN A 53 9.92 -23.34 4.83
N ALA A 54 10.72 -22.28 4.92
CA ALA A 54 10.28 -21.02 5.46
C ALA A 54 9.09 -20.44 4.68
N LEU A 55 9.10 -20.49 3.33
CA LEU A 55 7.96 -20.06 2.53
C LEU A 55 6.71 -20.91 2.75
N LYS A 56 6.86 -22.24 2.85
CA LYS A 56 5.73 -23.15 3.13
C LYS A 56 5.12 -22.88 4.50
N THR A 57 5.96 -22.75 5.52
CA THR A 57 5.53 -22.44 6.90
C THR A 57 4.90 -21.06 6.98
N SER A 58 5.54 -20.03 6.39
CA SER A 58 4.96 -18.68 6.33
C SER A 58 3.60 -18.66 5.66
N ASN A 59 3.41 -19.36 4.53
CA ASN A 59 2.13 -19.43 3.85
C ASN A 59 1.04 -20.12 4.68
N GLN A 60 1.41 -21.12 5.50
CA GLN A 60 0.47 -21.78 6.40
C GLN A 60 -0.03 -20.82 7.48
N PHE A 61 0.85 -20.01 8.08
CA PHE A 61 0.49 -19.16 9.23
C PHE A 61 -0.02 -17.77 8.84
N ILE A 62 0.34 -17.22 7.68
CA ILE A 62 -0.02 -15.84 7.29
C ILE A 62 -1.54 -15.60 7.27
N TRP A 63 -2.33 -16.61 6.89
CA TRP A 63 -3.79 -16.53 6.88
C TRP A 63 -4.40 -16.48 8.28
N HIS A 64 -3.70 -17.01 9.28
CA HIS A 64 -4.16 -17.06 10.66
C HIS A 64 -3.68 -15.83 11.45
N THR A 65 -2.40 -15.46 11.34
CA THR A 65 -1.78 -14.38 12.13
C THR A 65 -1.96 -13.00 11.50
N LYS A 66 -1.93 -12.91 10.16
CA LYS A 66 -1.93 -11.64 9.41
C LYS A 66 -3.13 -11.51 8.46
N ARG A 67 -4.29 -12.08 8.84
CA ARG A 67 -5.51 -12.08 8.02
C ARG A 67 -5.91 -10.68 7.56
N GLY A 68 -5.82 -9.69 8.45
CA GLY A 68 -6.19 -8.31 8.14
C GLY A 68 -5.25 -7.71 7.08
N PHE A 69 -3.95 -8.00 7.14
CA PHE A 69 -3.00 -7.59 6.10
C PHE A 69 -3.26 -8.29 4.76
N VAL A 70 -3.56 -9.59 4.78
CA VAL A 70 -3.85 -10.35 3.55
C VAL A 70 -5.09 -9.80 2.84
N MET A 71 -6.19 -9.58 3.58
CA MET A 71 -7.43 -9.04 3.01
C MET A 71 -7.26 -7.60 2.52
N PHE A 72 -6.50 -6.78 3.25
CA PHE A 72 -6.15 -5.43 2.80
C PHE A 72 -5.36 -5.45 1.49
N SER A 73 -4.33 -6.30 1.40
CA SER A 73 -3.52 -6.44 0.18
C SER A 73 -4.34 -6.96 -0.99
N LEU A 74 -5.22 -7.95 -0.76
CA LEU A 74 -6.14 -8.46 -1.75
C LEU A 74 -7.06 -7.36 -2.30
N SER A 75 -7.58 -6.49 -1.43
CA SER A 75 -8.44 -5.38 -1.87
C SER A 75 -7.72 -4.41 -2.81
N ILE A 76 -6.44 -4.09 -2.54
CA ILE A 76 -5.61 -3.24 -3.40
C ILE A 76 -5.32 -3.92 -4.73
N VAL A 77 -5.03 -5.22 -4.71
CA VAL A 77 -4.79 -6.01 -5.93
C VAL A 77 -6.04 -6.05 -6.80
N VAL A 78 -7.21 -6.31 -6.21
CA VAL A 78 -8.48 -6.33 -6.95
C VAL A 78 -8.79 -4.95 -7.52
N PHE A 79 -8.65 -3.88 -6.74
CA PHE A 79 -8.86 -2.51 -7.22
C PHE A 79 -7.94 -2.15 -8.39
N THR A 80 -6.64 -2.47 -8.27
CA THR A 80 -5.66 -2.24 -9.33
C THR A 80 -5.96 -3.08 -10.56
N ALA A 81 -6.28 -4.37 -10.40
CA ALA A 81 -6.56 -5.27 -11.52
C ALA A 81 -7.80 -4.83 -12.31
N VAL A 82 -8.89 -4.44 -11.62
CA VAL A 82 -10.10 -3.93 -12.26
C VAL A 82 -9.81 -2.60 -12.98
N SER A 83 -9.01 -1.72 -12.37
CA SER A 83 -8.63 -0.44 -12.99
C SER A 83 -7.78 -0.65 -14.26
N LEU A 84 -6.79 -1.53 -14.21
CA LEU A 84 -5.97 -1.89 -15.37
C LEU A 84 -6.80 -2.56 -16.47
N MET A 85 -7.74 -3.41 -16.10
CA MET A 85 -8.69 -4.01 -17.05
C MET A 85 -9.53 -2.92 -17.72
N ALA A 86 -10.04 -1.94 -16.97
CA ALA A 86 -10.79 -0.82 -17.53
C ALA A 86 -9.95 0.02 -18.51
N PHE A 87 -8.68 0.25 -18.20
CA PHE A 87 -7.76 0.95 -19.12
C PHE A 87 -7.53 0.15 -20.39
N TRP A 88 -7.28 -1.16 -20.28
CA TRP A 88 -7.09 -2.05 -21.44
C TRP A 88 -8.28 -2.06 -22.40
N PHE A 89 -9.51 -2.06 -21.86
CA PHE A 89 -10.72 -1.98 -22.70
C PHE A 89 -11.03 -0.56 -23.18
N GLY A 90 -10.50 0.47 -22.51
CA GLY A 90 -10.74 1.87 -22.84
C GLY A 90 -9.81 2.43 -23.92
N SER A 91 -8.54 2.02 -23.94
CA SER A 91 -7.56 2.41 -24.97
C SER A 91 -6.42 1.40 -25.09
N GLU A 92 -5.81 1.35 -26.28
CA GLU A 92 -4.60 0.54 -26.52
C GLU A 92 -3.34 1.19 -25.91
N ASP A 93 -3.35 2.51 -25.74
CA ASP A 93 -2.24 3.27 -25.15
C ASP A 93 -2.50 3.56 -23.66
N PHE A 94 -1.75 2.86 -22.79
CA PHE A 94 -1.76 3.10 -21.34
C PHE A 94 -1.18 4.46 -20.95
N GLY A 95 -0.33 5.07 -21.79
CA GLY A 95 0.29 6.37 -21.54
C GLY A 95 -0.75 7.49 -21.37
N LEU A 96 -1.92 7.32 -21.98
CA LEU A 96 -3.06 8.26 -21.86
C LEU A 96 -3.58 8.40 -20.43
N PHE A 97 -3.36 7.40 -19.57
CA PHE A 97 -3.82 7.41 -18.17
C PHE A 97 -2.74 7.82 -17.18
N ILE A 98 -1.55 8.22 -17.64
CA ILE A 98 -0.40 8.57 -16.79
C ILE A 98 0.04 10.01 -17.11
N ASP A 99 -0.39 10.96 -16.28
CA ASP A 99 0.03 12.36 -16.32
C ASP A 99 0.62 12.78 -14.97
N ILE A 100 1.95 12.91 -14.93
CA ILE A 100 2.70 13.24 -13.71
C ILE A 100 2.29 14.62 -13.15
N PRO A 101 2.14 15.69 -13.96
CA PRO A 101 1.65 16.98 -13.47
C PRO A 101 0.30 16.87 -12.74
N SER A 102 -0.68 16.17 -13.30
CA SER A 102 -1.98 15.96 -12.67
C SER A 102 -1.87 15.26 -11.32
N LEU A 103 -0.98 14.26 -11.20
CA LEU A 103 -0.74 13.56 -9.94
C LEU A 103 -0.10 14.49 -8.88
N LEU A 104 0.81 15.37 -9.29
CA LEU A 104 1.46 16.36 -8.42
C LEU A 104 0.50 17.46 -7.93
N LEU A 105 -0.61 17.72 -8.63
CA LEU A 105 -1.64 18.66 -8.17
C LEU A 105 -2.50 18.10 -7.03
N ILE A 106 -2.47 16.78 -6.83
CA ILE A 106 -3.34 16.09 -5.86
C ILE A 106 -2.53 15.56 -4.68
N PHE A 107 -1.54 14.70 -4.96
CA PHE A 107 -0.91 13.90 -3.92
C PHE A 107 -0.08 14.74 -2.93
N PRO A 108 0.85 15.62 -3.36
CA PRO A 108 1.61 16.45 -2.44
C PRO A 108 0.71 17.34 -1.56
N PRO A 109 -0.24 18.13 -2.10
CA PRO A 109 -1.12 18.96 -1.25
C PRO A 109 -1.94 18.12 -0.26
N ALA A 110 -2.50 16.98 -0.69
CA ALA A 110 -3.24 16.09 0.19
C ALA A 110 -2.37 15.51 1.31
N LEU A 111 -1.13 15.13 1.01
CA LEU A 111 -0.16 14.67 2.00
C LEU A 111 0.20 15.78 2.99
N PHE A 112 0.48 16.99 2.51
CA PHE A 112 0.80 18.13 3.38
C PHE A 112 -0.36 18.51 4.28
N PHE A 113 -1.61 18.49 3.79
CA PHE A 113 -2.78 18.74 4.62
C PHE A 113 -3.00 17.66 5.68
N ALA A 114 -2.79 16.38 5.34
CA ALA A 114 -2.84 15.30 6.30
C ALA A 114 -1.77 15.43 7.39
N LEU A 115 -0.54 15.77 7.00
CA LEU A 115 0.56 16.01 7.94
C LEU A 115 0.33 17.26 8.80
N ALA A 116 -0.26 18.32 8.25
CA ALA A 116 -0.61 19.53 8.99
C ALA A 116 -1.73 19.28 10.02
N ALA A 117 -2.68 18.40 9.70
CA ALA A 117 -3.76 18.01 10.60
C ALA A 117 -3.33 16.96 11.65
N THR A 118 -2.21 16.26 11.42
CA THR A 118 -1.73 15.16 12.26
C THR A 118 -0.21 15.25 12.46
N SER A 119 0.54 14.16 12.26
CA SER A 119 1.99 14.14 12.33
C SER A 119 2.59 13.02 11.48
N VAL A 120 3.90 13.11 11.23
CA VAL A 120 4.66 12.02 10.58
C VAL A 120 4.66 10.74 11.44
N LYS A 121 4.53 10.86 12.77
CA LYS A 121 4.39 9.70 13.67
C LYS A 121 3.09 8.97 13.38
N ASP A 122 1.98 9.70 13.24
CA ASP A 122 0.66 9.12 12.98
C ASP A 122 0.60 8.42 11.62
N MET A 123 1.21 9.02 10.58
CA MET A 123 1.40 8.37 9.29
C MET A 123 2.15 7.04 9.41
N LYS A 124 3.30 7.03 10.11
CA LYS A 124 4.12 5.81 10.30
C LYS A 124 3.36 4.75 11.10
N ASN A 125 2.66 5.15 12.17
CA ASN A 125 1.84 4.26 12.97
C ASN A 125 0.70 3.65 12.14
N GLY A 126 0.04 4.46 11.32
CA GLY A 126 -0.96 4.02 10.35
C GLY A 126 -0.41 2.96 9.39
N LEU A 127 0.68 3.26 8.69
CA LEU A 127 1.32 2.32 7.76
C LEU A 127 1.73 1.01 8.45
N LYS A 128 2.33 1.09 9.64
CA LYS A 128 2.71 -0.11 10.41
C LYS A 128 1.49 -0.93 10.84
N SER A 129 0.40 -0.28 11.24
CA SER A 129 -0.86 -0.93 11.62
C SER A 129 -1.53 -1.64 10.44
N LEU A 130 -1.35 -1.15 9.20
CA LEU A 130 -1.83 -1.83 8.00
C LEU A 130 -1.06 -3.13 7.72
N ILE A 131 0.21 -3.22 8.11
CA ILE A 131 1.08 -4.38 7.84
C ILE A 131 1.06 -5.36 9.01
N ASN A 132 1.09 -4.87 10.26
CA ASN A 132 1.18 -5.69 11.44
C ASN A 132 -0.10 -5.62 12.28
N ASP A 133 -0.94 -6.66 12.14
CA ASP A 133 -2.22 -6.77 12.84
C ASP A 133 -2.02 -6.86 14.38
N GLU A 134 -0.90 -7.41 14.85
CA GLU A 134 -0.55 -7.54 16.29
C GLU A 134 0.11 -6.30 16.90
N LEU A 135 0.33 -5.24 16.11
CA LEU A 135 0.98 -4.03 16.63
C LEU A 135 0.14 -3.41 17.76
N ASP A 136 0.67 -3.41 18.98
CA ASP A 136 0.04 -2.80 20.14
C ASP A 136 0.17 -1.27 20.08
N LEU A 137 -0.95 -0.60 19.82
CA LEU A 137 -1.06 0.86 19.76
C LEU A 137 -2.23 1.27 20.64
N SER A 138 -2.05 2.37 21.36
CA SER A 138 -3.14 2.93 22.16
C SER A 138 -4.33 3.37 21.29
N GLN A 139 -5.52 3.41 21.88
CA GLN A 139 -6.76 3.91 21.25
C GLN A 139 -6.58 5.31 20.63
N LEU A 140 -5.82 6.17 21.30
CA LEU A 140 -5.49 7.51 20.82
C LEU A 140 -4.59 7.45 19.57
N GLU A 141 -3.54 6.63 19.59
CA GLU A 141 -2.64 6.47 18.45
C GLU A 141 -3.34 5.86 17.23
N LEU A 142 -4.26 4.92 17.43
CA LEU A 142 -5.09 4.38 16.35
C LEU A 142 -6.05 5.44 15.79
N THR A 143 -6.58 6.31 16.64
CA THR A 143 -7.47 7.40 16.23
C THR A 143 -6.73 8.43 15.37
N HIS A 144 -5.53 8.87 15.77
CA HIS A 144 -4.73 9.79 14.97
C HIS A 144 -4.23 9.14 13.67
N ALA A 145 -3.83 7.85 13.72
CA ALA A 145 -3.43 7.11 12.53
C ALA A 145 -4.57 7.00 11.50
N LYS A 146 -5.81 6.73 11.95
CA LYS A 146 -7.01 6.78 11.11
C LYS A 146 -7.24 8.17 10.54
N GLN A 147 -7.16 9.20 11.39
CA GLN A 147 -7.39 10.59 11.01
C GLN A 147 -6.43 11.04 9.90
N PHE A 148 -5.17 10.59 9.92
CA PHE A 148 -4.23 10.86 8.83
C PHE A 148 -4.78 10.41 7.47
N PHE A 149 -5.25 9.16 7.36
CA PHE A 149 -5.80 8.64 6.11
C PHE A 149 -7.13 9.31 5.72
N ASP A 150 -8.00 9.61 6.69
CA ASP A 150 -9.24 10.32 6.41
C ASP A 150 -8.99 11.71 5.83
N VAL A 151 -8.08 12.49 6.44
CA VAL A 151 -7.71 13.82 5.95
C VAL A 151 -7.03 13.70 4.59
N MET A 152 -6.05 12.82 4.43
CA MET A 152 -5.35 12.66 3.14
C MET A 152 -6.32 12.32 2.01
N GLY A 153 -7.22 11.35 2.22
CA GLY A 153 -8.19 10.95 1.20
C GLY A 153 -9.23 12.04 0.91
N ASN A 154 -9.75 12.72 1.92
CA ASN A 154 -10.72 13.81 1.72
C ASN A 154 -10.08 15.01 1.03
N SER A 155 -8.88 15.39 1.45
CA SER A 155 -8.10 16.45 0.80
C SER A 155 -7.78 16.11 -0.64
N ALA A 156 -7.46 14.86 -0.96
CA ALA A 156 -7.25 14.42 -2.34
C ALA A 156 -8.49 14.69 -3.21
N LEU A 157 -9.69 14.30 -2.76
CA LEU A 157 -10.93 14.61 -3.50
C LEU A 157 -11.17 16.11 -3.65
N SER A 158 -11.01 16.89 -2.58
CA SER A 158 -11.19 18.34 -2.63
C SER A 158 -10.23 18.99 -3.64
N MET A 159 -8.96 18.58 -3.63
CA MET A 159 -7.97 19.03 -4.61
C MET A 159 -8.31 18.58 -6.02
N GLY A 160 -8.80 17.35 -6.19
CA GLY A 160 -9.31 16.84 -7.46
C GLY A 160 -10.35 17.78 -8.06
N PHE A 161 -11.42 18.07 -7.33
CA PHE A 161 -12.46 19.00 -7.78
C PHE A 161 -11.92 20.41 -8.03
N PHE A 162 -11.12 20.95 -7.10
CA PHE A 162 -10.56 22.29 -7.22
C PHE A 162 -9.70 22.45 -8.49
N THR A 163 -8.81 21.50 -8.74
CA THR A 163 -7.93 21.49 -9.91
C THR A 163 -8.70 21.23 -11.20
N THR A 164 -9.72 20.38 -11.18
CA THR A 164 -10.62 20.20 -12.34
C THR A 164 -11.31 21.51 -12.70
N PHE A 165 -11.79 22.30 -11.73
CA PHE A 165 -12.36 23.62 -12.03
C PHE A 165 -11.33 24.58 -12.64
N ILE A 166 -10.09 24.58 -12.14
CA ILE A 166 -9.01 25.37 -12.75
C ILE A 166 -8.80 24.97 -14.21
N GLY A 167 -8.73 23.66 -14.50
CA GLY A 167 -8.58 23.15 -15.86
C GLY A 167 -9.75 23.53 -16.77
N ALA A 168 -10.99 23.43 -16.26
CA ALA A 168 -12.19 23.81 -17.01
C ALA A 168 -12.21 25.31 -17.36
N ILE A 169 -11.88 26.17 -16.39
CA ILE A 169 -11.77 27.61 -16.61
C ILE A 169 -10.67 27.91 -17.64
N ALA A 170 -9.50 27.27 -17.53
CA ALA A 170 -8.40 27.46 -18.45
C ALA A 170 -8.78 27.07 -19.89
N MET A 171 -9.44 25.92 -20.08
CA MET A 171 -9.96 25.50 -21.38
C MET A 171 -10.95 26.52 -21.95
N ALA A 172 -11.94 26.94 -21.15
CA ALA A 172 -12.96 27.89 -21.60
C ALA A 172 -12.40 29.29 -21.90
N SER A 173 -11.28 29.68 -21.28
CA SER A 173 -10.70 31.02 -21.43
C SER A 173 -9.67 31.13 -22.55
N HIS A 174 -9.06 30.01 -22.96
CA HIS A 174 -7.89 30.02 -23.84
C HIS A 174 -8.05 29.23 -25.13
N ILE A 175 -9.07 28.38 -25.27
CA ILE A 175 -9.31 27.64 -26.51
C ILE A 175 -10.12 28.52 -27.46
N SER A 176 -9.51 28.92 -28.59
CA SER A 176 -10.21 29.59 -29.68
C SER A 176 -11.08 28.62 -30.47
N ALA A 177 -12.11 29.12 -31.17
CA ALA A 177 -13.00 28.30 -31.97
C ALA A 177 -12.25 27.47 -33.02
N ASP A 178 -11.22 28.04 -33.64
CA ASP A 178 -10.45 27.40 -34.69
C ASP A 178 -9.55 26.26 -34.16
N ALA A 179 -9.08 26.35 -32.91
CA ALA A 179 -8.21 25.35 -32.28
C ALA A 179 -8.97 24.28 -31.47
N PHE A 180 -10.31 24.40 -31.38
CA PHE A 180 -11.11 23.58 -30.46
C PHE A 180 -10.96 22.08 -30.70
N ASN A 181 -11.05 21.64 -31.97
CA ASN A 181 -10.99 20.23 -32.33
C ASN A 181 -9.63 19.57 -32.02
N GLU A 182 -8.55 20.37 -31.98
CA GLU A 182 -7.19 19.88 -31.74
C GLU A 182 -6.83 19.87 -30.24
N VAL A 183 -7.32 20.86 -29.48
CA VAL A 183 -6.86 21.12 -28.11
C VAL A 183 -7.84 20.64 -27.04
N PHE A 184 -9.14 20.62 -27.32
CA PHE A 184 -10.16 20.32 -26.30
C PHE A 184 -10.03 18.91 -25.75
N GLY A 185 -9.90 17.89 -26.61
CA GLY A 185 -9.82 16.48 -26.20
C GLY A 185 -8.67 16.22 -25.22
N PRO A 186 -7.42 16.55 -25.57
CA PRO A 186 -6.27 16.41 -24.66
C PRO A 186 -6.43 17.19 -23.35
N ALA A 187 -6.88 18.44 -23.41
CA ALA A 187 -7.06 19.27 -22.21
C ALA A 187 -8.16 18.74 -21.29
N PHE A 188 -9.26 18.23 -21.86
CA PHE A 188 -10.34 17.60 -21.12
C PHE A 188 -9.88 16.29 -20.48
N ALA A 189 -9.09 15.48 -21.20
CA ALA A 189 -8.50 14.26 -20.64
C ALA A 189 -7.68 14.55 -19.38
N VAL A 190 -6.76 15.53 -19.42
CA VAL A 190 -5.99 15.98 -18.24
C VAL A 190 -6.91 16.41 -17.09
N CYS A 191 -7.97 17.17 -17.40
CA CYS A 191 -8.95 17.64 -16.41
C CYS A 191 -9.69 16.48 -15.70
N VAL A 192 -9.99 15.40 -16.43
CA VAL A 192 -10.66 14.20 -15.91
C VAL A 192 -9.67 13.27 -15.20
N LEU A 193 -8.42 13.17 -15.65
CA LEU A 193 -7.37 12.38 -14.98
C LEU A 193 -7.16 12.85 -13.55
N VAL A 194 -7.22 14.17 -13.31
CA VAL A 194 -7.16 14.74 -11.96
C VAL A 194 -8.27 14.17 -11.06
N LEU A 195 -9.52 14.09 -11.54
CA LEU A 195 -10.59 13.46 -10.78
C LEU A 195 -10.30 11.98 -10.55
N MET A 196 -9.92 11.24 -11.59
CA MET A 196 -9.63 9.81 -11.51
C MET A 196 -8.57 9.51 -10.43
N TYR A 197 -7.45 10.24 -10.42
CA TYR A 197 -6.39 10.08 -9.43
C TYR A 197 -6.86 10.43 -8.01
N SER A 198 -7.67 11.48 -7.85
CA SER A 198 -8.20 11.87 -6.54
C SER A 198 -9.13 10.82 -5.95
N PHE A 199 -10.02 10.22 -6.76
CA PHE A 199 -10.89 9.13 -6.36
C PHE A 199 -10.11 7.85 -6.06
N GLY A 200 -9.07 7.54 -6.86
CA GLY A 200 -8.18 6.42 -6.60
C GLY A 200 -7.49 6.55 -5.25
N LEU A 201 -6.88 7.71 -4.99
CA LEU A 201 -6.21 7.99 -3.71
C LEU A 201 -7.20 7.95 -2.53
N LYS A 202 -8.39 8.56 -2.68
CA LYS A 202 -9.44 8.49 -1.65
C LYS A 202 -9.86 7.07 -1.33
N THR A 203 -10.04 6.23 -2.35
CA THR A 203 -10.43 4.83 -2.17
C THR A 203 -9.39 4.06 -1.36
N LEU A 204 -8.10 4.21 -1.69
CA LEU A 204 -7.00 3.58 -0.95
C LEU A 204 -6.94 4.07 0.50
N CYS A 205 -7.03 5.38 0.72
CA CYS A 205 -7.06 5.98 2.06
C CYS A 205 -8.28 5.53 2.87
N TYR A 206 -9.45 5.42 2.23
CA TYR A 206 -10.68 4.98 2.88
C TYR A 206 -10.55 3.55 3.40
N VAL A 207 -10.07 2.61 2.57
CA VAL A 207 -9.88 1.21 2.98
C VAL A 207 -8.86 1.12 4.13
N ALA A 208 -7.77 1.90 4.07
CA ALA A 208 -6.80 1.98 5.15
C ALA A 208 -7.41 2.49 6.46
N ALA A 209 -8.18 3.59 6.40
CA ALA A 209 -8.86 4.16 7.56
C ALA A 209 -9.87 3.18 8.19
N GLN A 210 -10.65 2.48 7.36
CA GLN A 210 -11.62 1.49 7.83
C GLN A 210 -10.95 0.28 8.49
N LYS A 211 -9.81 -0.20 7.95
CA LYS A 211 -9.03 -1.26 8.60
C LYS A 211 -8.55 -0.83 9.98
N ILE A 212 -8.00 0.38 10.11
CA ILE A 212 -7.50 0.89 11.40
C ILE A 212 -8.67 1.07 12.39
N GLN A 213 -9.82 1.57 11.92
CA GLN A 213 -11.03 1.70 12.73
C GLN A 213 -11.52 0.34 13.26
N TYR A 214 -11.55 -0.69 12.41
CA TYR A 214 -11.93 -2.03 12.84
C TYR A 214 -11.02 -2.54 13.95
N LYS A 215 -9.69 -2.42 13.78
CA LYS A 215 -8.71 -2.82 14.79
C LYS A 215 -8.91 -2.07 16.11
N ARG A 216 -9.19 -0.77 16.06
CA ARG A 216 -9.48 0.05 17.22
C ARG A 216 -10.68 -0.46 18.02
N ASN A 217 -11.75 -0.80 17.33
CA ASN A 217 -12.98 -1.30 17.97
C ASN A 217 -12.81 -2.72 18.55
N CYS A 218 -11.85 -3.52 18.07
CA CYS A 218 -11.54 -4.83 18.65
C CYS A 218 -10.59 -4.75 19.87
N ALA A 219 -10.05 -3.57 20.18
CA ALA A 219 -9.21 -3.34 21.35
C ALA A 219 -10.00 -2.76 22.54
N GLU A 220 -11.33 -2.79 22.49
CA GLU A 220 -12.27 -2.56 23.60
C GLU A 220 -12.62 -3.88 24.29
#